data_AF-A0A931U2S5-F1
#
_entry.id   AF-A0A931U2S5-F1
#
_cell.length_a   1.000
_cell.length_b   1.000
_cell.length_c   1.000
_cell.angle_alpha   90.00
_cell.angle_beta   90.00
_cell.angle_gamma   90.00
#
_symmetry.space_group_name_H-M   'P 1'
#
loop_
_entity.id
_entity.type
_entity.pdbx_description
1 polymer ?
#
loop_
_entity_poly.entity_id
_entity_poly.type
_entity_poly.pdbx_seq_one_letter_code
_entity_poly.pdbx_strand_id
1 'polypeptide(L)'
;MSLFDELRRAIAAEQAVALASTLRPEAHLGAKLLIYADGRTHGSLGPGAPAEAIVRDALDVLRKGIAKTRLYEQPATGQVWEIFVDVYPAVRQRGALPRCRPHRRRLP
;
A
#
# COMPACT_ATOMS: atom_id res chain seq x y z
N MET A 1 -11.43 -15.39 -6.06
CA MET A 1 -10.39 -14.59 -6.75
C MET A 1 -9.18 -14.53 -5.86
N SER A 2 -7.97 -14.50 -6.41
CA SER A 2 -6.77 -14.38 -5.59
C SER A 2 -6.56 -12.93 -5.15
N LEU A 3 -5.83 -12.72 -4.05
CA LEU A 3 -5.44 -11.38 -3.59
C LEU A 3 -4.65 -10.61 -4.66
N PHE A 4 -3.84 -11.30 -5.46
CA PHE A 4 -3.08 -10.68 -6.55
C PHE A 4 -3.97 -10.28 -7.72
N ASP A 5 -5.04 -11.03 -8.01
CA ASP A 5 -6.04 -10.60 -9.00
C ASP A 5 -6.76 -9.33 -8.55
N GLU A 6 -7.03 -9.22 -7.25
CA GLU A 6 -7.70 -8.05 -6.67
C GLU A 6 -6.79 -6.83 -6.66
N LEU A 7 -5.51 -6.99 -6.29
CA LEU A 7 -4.49 -5.95 -6.44
C LEU A 7 -4.35 -5.50 -7.90
N ARG A 8 -4.25 -6.45 -8.84
CA ARG A 8 -4.16 -6.15 -10.28
C ARG A 8 -5.37 -5.35 -10.76
N ARG A 9 -6.57 -5.71 -10.30
CA ARG A 9 -7.80 -4.97 -10.63
C ARG A 9 -7.80 -3.56 -10.03
N ALA A 10 -7.38 -3.41 -8.78
CA ALA A 10 -7.28 -2.10 -8.14
C ALA A 10 -6.32 -1.17 -8.91
N ILE A 11 -5.13 -1.67 -9.26
CA ILE A 11 -4.15 -0.92 -10.06
C ILE A 11 -4.73 -0.55 -11.43
N ALA A 12 -5.36 -1.50 -12.13
CA ALA A 12 -5.95 -1.26 -13.45
C ALA A 12 -7.13 -0.26 -13.40
N ALA A 13 -7.85 -0.21 -12.28
CA ALA A 13 -8.93 0.74 -12.04
C ALA A 13 -8.44 2.07 -11.41
N GLU A 14 -7.13 2.28 -11.33
CA GLU A 14 -6.50 3.45 -10.71
C GLU A 14 -7.00 3.69 -9.27
N GLN A 15 -7.29 2.62 -8.54
CA GLN A 15 -7.71 2.68 -7.15
C GLN A 15 -6.49 2.61 -6.23
N ALA A 16 -6.37 3.60 -5.34
CA ALA A 16 -5.29 3.62 -4.36
C ALA A 16 -5.46 2.48 -3.33
N VAL A 17 -4.40 1.68 -3.19
CA VAL A 17 -4.36 0.56 -2.25
C VAL A 17 -2.99 0.43 -1.59
N ALA A 18 -2.96 -0.07 -0.35
CA ALA A 18 -1.75 -0.51 0.32
C ALA A 18 -1.74 -2.04 0.44
N LEU A 19 -0.55 -2.62 0.41
CA LEU A 19 -0.34 -4.05 0.62
C LEU A 19 0.53 -4.25 1.85
N ALA A 20 -0.07 -4.71 2.94
CA ALA A 20 0.65 -5.12 4.14
C ALA A 20 1.14 -6.57 3.96
N SER A 21 2.41 -6.82 4.26
CA SER A 21 3.04 -8.15 4.25
C SER A 21 3.73 -8.42 5.57
N THR A 22 3.45 -9.57 6.17
CA THR A 22 4.10 -9.99 7.41
C THR A 22 5.56 -10.39 7.15
N LEU A 23 6.48 -9.76 7.88
CA LEU A 23 7.89 -10.15 7.98
C LEU A 23 8.17 -10.95 9.25
N ARG A 24 7.42 -10.65 10.33
CA ARG A 24 7.41 -11.42 11.58
C ARG A 24 6.01 -11.41 12.20
N PRO A 25 5.60 -12.47 12.90
CA PRO A 25 6.35 -13.71 13.22
C PRO A 25 6.50 -14.66 12.03
N GLU A 26 7.45 -15.59 12.11
CA GLU A 26 7.75 -16.58 11.05
C GLU A 26 6.56 -17.47 10.68
N ALA A 27 5.72 -17.82 11.66
CA ALA A 27 4.50 -18.61 11.45
C ALA A 27 3.51 -17.96 10.46
N HIS A 28 3.63 -16.65 10.24
CA HIS A 28 2.80 -15.89 9.33
C HIS A 28 3.61 -15.17 8.25
N LEU A 29 4.87 -15.55 8.04
CA LEU A 29 5.77 -14.92 7.07
C LEU A 29 5.13 -14.90 5.68
N GLY A 30 5.12 -13.72 5.06
CA GLY A 30 4.57 -13.51 3.74
C GLY A 30 3.03 -13.48 3.66
N ALA A 31 2.31 -13.61 4.79
CA ALA A 31 0.87 -13.35 4.84
C ALA A 31 0.58 -11.91 4.38
N LYS A 32 -0.53 -11.72 3.66
CA LYS A 32 -0.84 -10.45 2.98
C LYS A 32 -2.24 -9.94 3.29
N LEU A 33 -2.32 -8.63 3.47
CA LEU A 33 -3.57 -7.89 3.60
C LEU A 33 -3.56 -6.70 2.65
N LEU A 34 -4.46 -6.73 1.67
CA LEU A 34 -4.74 -5.62 0.78
C LEU A 34 -5.70 -4.66 1.49
N ILE A 35 -5.39 -3.36 1.43
CA ILE A 35 -6.08 -2.32 2.19
C ILE A 35 -6.44 -1.19 1.23
N TYR A 36 -7.74 -0.95 1.06
CA TYR A 36 -8.27 0.12 0.22
C TYR A 36 -8.31 1.46 0.97
N ALA A 37 -8.26 2.56 0.23
CA ALA A 37 -8.32 3.91 0.82
C ALA A 37 -9.60 4.20 1.63
N ASP A 38 -10.68 3.44 1.40
CA ASP A 38 -11.94 3.51 2.14
C ASP A 38 -11.97 2.60 3.39
N GLY A 39 -10.86 1.93 3.71
CA GLY A 39 -10.72 1.03 4.86
C GLY A 39 -11.19 -0.40 4.60
N ARG A 40 -11.75 -0.73 3.43
CA ARG A 40 -12.02 -2.13 3.07
C ARG A 40 -10.72 -2.92 2.98
N THR A 41 -10.79 -4.19 3.33
CA THR A 41 -9.62 -5.08 3.31
C THR A 41 -9.91 -6.41 2.62
N HIS A 42 -8.86 -7.02 2.08
CA HIS A 42 -8.90 -8.36 1.50
C HIS A 42 -7.64 -9.14 1.86
N GLY A 43 -7.79 -10.39 2.28
CA GLY A 43 -6.71 -11.22 2.81
C GLY A 43 -6.64 -11.21 4.34
N SER A 44 -5.55 -11.71 4.90
CA SER A 44 -5.31 -11.79 6.34
C SER A 44 -3.81 -11.85 6.62
N LEU A 45 -3.40 -11.23 7.73
CA LEU A 45 -2.03 -11.32 8.24
C LEU A 45 -1.84 -12.52 9.17
N GLY A 46 -2.92 -13.23 9.51
CA GLY A 46 -2.93 -14.33 10.46
C GLY A 46 -3.67 -14.00 11.76
N PRO A 47 -4.09 -15.02 12.52
CA PRO A 47 -4.71 -14.84 13.82
C PRO A 47 -3.77 -14.12 14.78
N GLY A 48 -4.32 -13.18 15.55
CA GLY A 48 -3.56 -12.41 16.55
C GLY A 48 -2.83 -11.18 16.02
N ALA A 49 -2.82 -10.95 14.71
CA ALA A 49 -2.31 -9.69 14.18
C ALA A 49 -3.10 -8.50 14.75
N PRO A 50 -2.45 -7.40 15.18
CA PRO A 50 -3.12 -6.16 15.60
C PRO A 50 -3.68 -5.40 14.38
N ALA A 51 -4.63 -6.03 13.68
CA ALA A 51 -5.09 -5.65 12.34
C ALA A 51 -5.63 -4.21 12.28
N GLU A 52 -6.36 -3.75 13.30
CA GLU A 52 -6.89 -2.38 13.34
C GLU A 52 -5.79 -1.32 13.31
N ALA A 53 -4.73 -1.51 14.11
CA ALA A 53 -3.58 -0.60 14.16
C ALA A 53 -2.80 -0.65 12.83
N ILE A 54 -2.65 -1.85 12.25
CA ILE A 54 -1.98 -2.03 10.96
C ILE A 54 -2.76 -1.35 9.84
N VAL A 55 -4.08 -1.50 9.79
CA VAL A 55 -4.94 -0.86 8.78
C VAL A 55 -4.89 0.66 8.90
N ARG A 56 -5.05 1.20 10.11
CA ARG A 56 -4.94 2.66 10.34
C ARG A 56 -3.60 3.20 9.83
N ASP A 57 -2.50 2.59 10.23
CA ASP A 57 -1.18 3.06 9.86
C ASP A 57 -0.89 2.84 8.36
N ALA A 58 -1.43 1.78 7.75
CA ALA A 58 -1.30 1.54 6.32
C ALA A 58 -2.04 2.61 5.49
N LEU A 59 -3.21 3.07 5.96
CA LEU A 59 -3.91 4.21 5.33
C LEU A 59 -3.07 5.49 5.40
N ASP A 60 -2.36 5.72 6.51
CA ASP A 60 -1.43 6.85 6.65
C ASP A 60 -0.24 6.74 5.69
N VAL A 61 0.33 5.54 5.54
CA VAL A 61 1.42 5.25 4.60
C VAL A 61 0.92 5.44 3.16
N LEU A 62 -0.28 4.96 2.82
CA LEU A 62 -0.91 5.11 1.50
C LEU A 62 -1.09 6.58 1.13
N ARG A 63 -1.59 7.41 2.06
CA ARG A 63 -1.75 8.86 1.85
C ARG A 63 -0.42 9.57 1.60
N LYS A 64 0.67 9.08 2.20
CA LYS A 64 2.02 9.64 2.02
C LYS A 64 2.70 9.13 0.75
N GLY A 65 2.27 7.98 0.21
CA GLY A 65 2.86 7.38 -0.99
C GLY A 65 4.28 6.84 -0.80
N ILE A 66 4.71 6.58 0.44
CA ILE A 66 6.06 6.08 0.76
C ILE A 66 5.92 4.77 1.56
N ALA A 67 6.34 3.66 0.95
CA ALA A 67 6.37 2.35 1.58
C ALA A 67 7.22 2.34 2.86
N LYS A 68 6.82 1.55 3.86
CA LYS A 68 7.55 1.53 5.14
C LYS A 68 7.29 0.27 5.95
N THR A 69 8.30 -0.17 6.69
CA THR A 69 8.16 -1.22 7.72
C THR A 69 7.68 -0.63 9.05
N ARG A 70 6.88 -1.39 9.80
CA ARG A 70 6.36 -1.05 11.12
C ARG A 70 6.44 -2.24 12.05
N LEU A 71 6.65 -1.94 13.33
CA LEU A 71 6.54 -2.91 14.42
C LEU A 71 5.24 -2.65 15.17
N TYR A 72 4.55 -3.72 15.52
CA TYR A 72 3.34 -3.70 16.33
C TYR A 72 3.49 -4.73 17.43
N GLU A 73 3.07 -4.40 18.64
CA GLU A 73 2.98 -5.36 19.73
C GLU A 73 1.53 -5.79 19.88
N GLN A 74 1.28 -7.09 19.97
CA GLN A 74 -0.03 -7.63 20.29
C GLN A 74 -0.26 -7.52 21.81
N PRO A 75 -1.22 -6.69 22.29
CA PRO A 75 -1.32 -6.38 23.72
C PRO A 75 -1.58 -7.59 24.62
N ALA A 76 -2.28 -8.61 24.11
CA ALA A 76 -2.64 -9.80 24.89
C ALA A 76 -1.47 -10.78 25.09
N THR A 77 -0.47 -10.77 24.21
CA THR A 77 0.59 -11.79 24.17
C THR A 77 2.00 -11.21 24.25
N GLY A 78 2.15 -9.90 24.04
CA GLY A 78 3.45 -9.24 23.87
C GLY A 78 4.15 -9.62 22.56
N GLN A 79 3.50 -10.37 21.66
CA GLN A 79 4.11 -10.79 20.41
C GLN A 79 4.35 -9.58 19.50
N VAL A 80 5.58 -9.47 19.00
CA VAL A 80 5.94 -8.42 18.04
C VAL A 80 5.66 -8.89 16.61
N TRP A 81 4.95 -8.05 15.88
CA TRP A 81 4.63 -8.18 14.48
C TRP A 81 5.41 -7.15 13.68
N GLU A 82 6.23 -7.61 12.75
CA GLU A 82 6.94 -6.74 11.81
C GLU A 82 6.23 -6.80 10.47
N ILE A 83 5.69 -5.68 10.02
CA ILE A 83 4.87 -5.59 8.82
C ILE A 83 5.50 -4.61 7.85
N PHE A 84 5.74 -5.06 6.62
CA PHE A 84 6.08 -4.18 5.52
C PHE A 84 4.81 -3.70 4.82
N VAL A 85 4.65 -2.38 4.67
CA VAL A 85 3.54 -1.77 3.94
C VAL A 85 4.06 -1.18 2.64
N ASP A 86 3.65 -1.79 1.53
CA ASP A 86 3.87 -1.28 0.18
C ASP A 86 2.65 -0.45 -0.27
N VAL A 87 2.85 0.49 -1.20
CA VAL A 87 1.81 1.46 -1.60
C VAL A 87 1.67 1.54 -3.12
N TYR A 88 0.41 1.47 -3.56
CA TYR A 88 0.02 1.59 -4.95
C TYR A 88 -0.95 2.78 -5.05
N PRO A 89 -0.45 4.00 -5.27
CA PRO A 89 -1.30 5.17 -5.37
C PRO A 89 -2.20 5.10 -6.60
N ALA A 90 -3.37 5.74 -6.53
CA ALA A 90 -4.19 6.00 -7.71
C ALA A 90 -3.35 6.81 -8.72
N VAL A 91 -3.36 6.42 -9.99
CA VAL A 91 -2.70 7.22 -11.02
C VAL A 91 -3.49 8.52 -11.21
N ARG A 92 -3.01 9.62 -10.62
CA ARG A 92 -3.37 10.97 -11.07
C ARG A 92 -2.20 11.92 -10.88
N GLN A 93 -1.28 11.91 -11.84
CA GLN A 93 -0.34 13.01 -12.02
C GLN A 93 -1.04 14.12 -12.82
N ARG A 94 -1.83 14.98 -12.17
CA ARG A 94 -2.13 16.32 -12.75
C ARG A 94 -0.90 17.21 -12.55
N GLY A 95 0.05 17.02 -13.45
CA GLY A 95 1.03 18.00 -13.87
C GLY A 95 1.21 17.74 -15.35
N ALA A 96 0.50 18.50 -16.20
CA ALA A 96 0.85 18.55 -17.60
C ALA A 96 2.35 18.88 -17.66
N LEU A 97 3.18 17.96 -18.15
CA LEU A 97 4.47 18.33 -18.68
C LEU A 97 4.23 19.54 -19.58
N PRO A 98 4.92 20.68 -19.41
CA PRO A 98 4.79 21.76 -20.36
C PRO A 98 5.14 21.15 -21.72
N ARG A 99 4.14 21.10 -22.62
CA ARG A 99 4.37 20.65 -24.00
C ARG A 99 5.56 21.45 -24.49
N CYS A 100 6.67 20.78 -24.82
CA CYS A 100 7.82 21.43 -25.43
C CYS A 100 7.30 22.30 -26.56
N ARG A 101 7.36 23.63 -26.39
CA ARG A 101 7.06 24.55 -27.48
C ARG A 101 8.11 24.28 -28.54
N PRO A 102 7.75 23.94 -29.78
CA PRO A 102 8.75 23.81 -30.84
C PRO A 102 9.45 25.16 -30.96
N HIS A 103 10.77 25.16 -30.74
CA HIS A 103 11.61 26.32 -30.87
C HIS A 103 11.59 26.71 -32.36
N ARG A 104 10.72 27.65 -32.74
CA ARG A 104 10.76 28.24 -34.08
C ARG A 104 12.11 28.96 -34.20
N ARG A 105 13.06 28.32 -34.90
CA ARG A 105 14.27 28.99 -35.38
C ARG A 105 13.83 30.23 -36.15
N ARG A 106 14.07 31.41 -35.58
CA ARG A 106 14.10 32.65 -36.36
C ARG A 106 15.50 32.76 -36.94
N LEU A 107 15.63 32.47 -38.24
CA LEU A 107 16.72 32.97 -39.07
C LEU A 107 16.44 34.46 -39.31
N PRO A 108 17.45 35.30 -39.15
CA PRO A 108 17.95 36.06 -40.29
C PRO A 108 19.41 35.70 -40.62
#